data_AF-A0A0C3NAW0-F1
#
_entry.id   AF-A0A0C3NAW0-F1
#
_cell.length_a   1.000
_cell.length_b   1.000
_cell.length_c   1.000
_cell.angle_alpha   90.00
_cell.angle_beta   90.00
_cell.angle_gamma   90.00
#
_symmetry.space_group_name_H-M   'P 1'
#
loop_
_entity.id
_entity.type
_entity.pdbx_description
1 polymer ?
#
loop_
_entity_poly.entity_id
_entity_poly.type
_entity_poly.pdbx_seq_one_letter_code
_entity_poly.pdbx_strand_id
1 'polypeptide(L)'
;MLSEDVARDGAHFITALPHQHKIPKIAMSDVLQGLRCHTLDVEELVACLRWCITSGRGNLTSNMADLLDAATFHRPGGAIRLSSITYFVDPKVLGLYIPADGPLPLSLIPLSVSKHFGCAELATFGWKEFTITSWLQHLSRPDVMSADEKYDFTRSVDWASRVLRTLCRVWSQLSEDMRNKSREVLRNKPCIPTSKGLCSPEGSYLPIADNALFYHLDLPIVSRDSGFEVDEGMKRCLSFIGVRRSLPIQFLFHQ
;
A
#
# COMPACT_ATOMS: atom_id res chain seq x y z
N MET A 1 -31.33 36.65 21.68
CA MET A 1 -29.90 37.00 21.62
C MET A 1 -29.39 37.00 23.03
N LEU A 2 -28.42 36.13 23.38
CA LEU A 2 -27.80 36.13 24.71
C LEU A 2 -26.96 37.40 24.86
N SER A 3 -27.06 38.08 26.01
CA SER A 3 -26.31 39.31 26.30
C SER A 3 -24.80 39.02 26.35
N GLU A 4 -23.95 39.91 25.83
CA GLU A 4 -22.49 39.75 25.81
C GLU A 4 -21.91 39.50 27.21
N ASP A 5 -22.50 40.10 28.24
CA ASP A 5 -22.08 39.92 29.63
C ASP A 5 -22.27 38.46 30.13
N VAL A 6 -23.34 37.80 29.71
CA VAL A 6 -23.63 36.40 30.09
C VAL A 6 -22.66 35.44 29.38
N ALA A 7 -22.28 35.74 28.14
CA ALA A 7 -21.28 34.97 27.41
C ALA A 7 -19.87 35.14 28.03
N ARG A 8 -19.53 36.35 28.47
CA ARG A 8 -18.24 36.66 29.09
C ARG A 8 -18.11 36.05 30.49
N ASP A 9 -19.15 36.14 31.30
CA ASP A 9 -19.17 35.54 32.65
C ASP A 9 -19.18 34.01 32.60
N GLY A 10 -19.87 33.42 31.62
CA GLY A 10 -19.82 31.98 31.36
C GLY A 10 -18.40 31.50 30.99
N ALA A 11 -17.68 32.23 30.14
CA ALA A 11 -16.31 31.90 29.77
C ALA A 11 -15.35 32.01 30.98
N HIS A 12 -15.53 33.01 31.84
CA HIS A 12 -14.76 33.15 33.08
C HIS A 12 -15.03 32.03 34.09
N PHE A 13 -16.29 31.61 34.24
CA PHE A 13 -16.63 30.46 35.07
C PHE A 13 -16.01 29.18 34.53
N ILE A 14 -16.15 28.90 33.22
CA ILE A 14 -15.60 27.70 32.59
C ILE A 14 -14.08 27.63 32.72
N THR A 15 -13.39 28.77 32.62
CA THR A 15 -11.93 28.84 32.82
C THR A 15 -11.50 28.74 34.29
N ALA A 16 -12.38 29.06 35.24
CA ALA A 16 -12.10 28.95 36.68
C ALA A 16 -12.41 27.54 37.27
N LEU A 17 -13.29 26.75 36.64
CA LEU A 17 -13.68 25.40 37.08
C LEU A 17 -12.49 24.44 37.33
N PRO A 18 -11.42 24.40 36.50
CA PRO A 18 -10.27 23.52 36.74
C PRO A 18 -9.55 23.82 38.06
N HIS A 19 -9.44 25.12 38.40
CA HIS A 19 -8.80 25.57 39.63
C HIS A 19 -9.67 25.33 40.87
N GLN A 20 -10.99 25.43 40.74
CA GLN A 20 -11.94 25.23 41.85
C GLN A 20 -12.18 23.76 42.18
N HIS A 21 -12.18 22.87 41.18
CA HIS A 21 -12.48 21.45 41.39
C HIS A 21 -11.26 20.52 41.40
N LYS A 22 -10.03 21.08 41.41
CA LYS A 22 -8.77 20.32 41.37
C LYS A 22 -8.79 19.24 40.27
N ILE A 23 -9.39 19.55 39.12
CA ILE A 23 -9.39 18.62 37.99
C ILE A 23 -7.95 18.62 37.47
N PRO A 24 -7.18 17.53 37.65
CA PRO A 24 -5.80 17.51 37.21
C PRO A 24 -5.79 17.71 35.69
N LYS A 25 -4.99 18.67 35.23
CA LYS A 25 -4.77 18.87 33.80
C LYS A 25 -4.12 17.60 33.26
N ILE A 26 -4.75 16.95 32.29
CA ILE A 26 -4.23 15.71 31.68
C ILE A 26 -2.78 15.96 31.25
N ALA A 27 -1.84 15.26 31.88
CA ALA A 27 -0.43 15.35 31.56
C ALA A 27 -0.09 14.33 30.47
N MET A 28 1.03 14.55 29.77
CA MET A 28 1.50 13.60 28.75
C MET A 28 1.79 12.20 29.35
N SER A 29 2.24 12.15 30.60
CA SER A 29 2.44 10.89 31.33
C SER A 29 1.16 10.06 31.45
N ASP A 30 0.02 10.72 31.65
CA ASP A 30 -1.29 10.07 31.80
C ASP A 30 -1.73 9.45 30.47
N VAL A 31 -1.49 10.17 29.36
CA VAL A 31 -1.75 9.68 28.00
C VAL A 31 -0.88 8.46 27.68
N LEU A 32 0.43 8.54 27.96
CA LEU A 32 1.34 7.41 27.72
C LEU A 32 0.98 6.18 28.56
N GLN A 33 0.57 6.38 29.81
CA GLN A 33 0.11 5.28 30.66
C GLN A 33 -1.18 4.66 30.12
N GLY A 34 -2.15 5.48 29.71
CA GLY A 34 -3.38 5.01 29.07
C GLY A 34 -3.11 4.16 27.83
N LEU A 35 -2.22 4.63 26.95
CA LEU A 35 -1.82 3.92 25.74
C LEU A 35 -1.11 2.59 26.01
N ARG A 36 -0.34 2.49 27.11
CA ARG A 36 0.34 1.24 27.50
C ARG A 36 -0.61 0.20 28.09
N CYS A 37 -1.69 0.64 28.74
CA CYS A 37 -2.65 -0.25 29.39
C CYS A 37 -3.78 -0.69 28.45
N HIS A 38 -3.98 -0.01 27.32
CA HIS A 38 -5.08 -0.26 26.39
C HIS A 38 -4.57 -0.61 25.00
N THR A 39 -5.18 -1.62 24.38
CA THR A 39 -4.91 -1.94 22.97
C THR A 39 -5.94 -1.25 22.10
N LEU A 40 -5.47 -0.36 21.24
CA LEU A 40 -6.31 0.47 20.37
C LEU A 40 -6.97 -0.35 19.28
N ASP A 41 -8.25 -0.08 19.04
CA ASP A 41 -8.94 -0.48 17.81
C ASP A 41 -8.70 0.51 16.65
N VAL A 42 -9.38 0.31 15.52
CA VAL A 42 -9.21 1.14 14.32
C VAL A 42 -9.67 2.58 14.54
N GLU A 43 -10.80 2.77 15.21
CA GLU A 43 -11.38 4.10 15.43
C GLU A 43 -10.55 4.87 16.46
N GLU A 44 -10.16 4.21 17.53
CA GLU A 44 -9.30 4.75 18.58
C GLU A 44 -7.91 5.12 18.04
N LEU A 45 -7.33 4.26 17.19
CA LEU A 45 -6.05 4.57 16.55
C LEU A 45 -6.16 5.79 15.61
N VAL A 46 -7.24 5.88 14.83
CA VAL A 46 -7.48 7.06 13.98
C VAL A 46 -7.63 8.32 14.83
N ALA A 47 -8.39 8.27 15.93
CA ALA A 47 -8.55 9.39 16.85
C ALA A 47 -7.21 9.78 17.51
N CYS A 48 -6.43 8.80 17.95
CA CYS A 48 -5.10 8.99 18.53
C CYS A 48 -4.15 9.68 17.55
N LEU A 49 -4.02 9.17 16.33
CA LEU A 49 -3.14 9.76 15.32
C LEU A 49 -3.60 11.18 14.92
N ARG A 50 -4.91 11.42 14.80
CA ARG A 50 -5.43 12.78 14.57
C ARG A 50 -5.08 13.73 15.70
N TRP A 51 -5.22 13.27 16.95
CA TRP A 51 -4.82 14.06 18.11
C TRP A 51 -3.32 14.34 18.11
N CYS A 52 -2.48 13.38 17.73
CA CYS A 52 -1.04 13.58 17.58
C CYS A 52 -0.71 14.64 16.53
N ILE A 53 -1.40 14.63 15.38
CA ILE A 53 -1.18 15.61 14.30
C ILE A 53 -1.61 17.02 14.73
N THR A 54 -2.77 17.16 15.39
CA THR A 54 -3.28 18.47 15.84
C THR A 54 -2.46 19.03 17.00
N SER A 55 -2.06 18.17 17.93
CA SER A 55 -1.27 18.54 19.11
C SER A 55 0.22 18.73 18.78
N GLY A 56 0.73 18.04 17.76
CA GLY A 56 2.10 18.13 17.24
C GLY A 56 2.46 19.45 16.55
N ARG A 57 1.49 20.36 16.35
CA ARG A 57 1.75 21.74 15.93
C ARG A 57 2.35 22.61 17.06
N GLY A 58 2.53 22.05 18.27
CA GLY A 58 3.26 22.64 19.40
C GLY A 58 4.54 21.87 19.79
N ASN A 59 5.05 22.11 21.01
CA ASN A 59 6.33 21.61 21.56
C ASN A 59 6.40 20.07 21.81
N LEU A 60 5.54 19.29 21.16
CA LEU A 60 5.30 17.86 21.41
C LEU A 60 6.04 16.93 20.44
N THR A 61 6.81 17.47 19.51
CA THR A 61 7.59 16.70 18.53
C THR A 61 8.61 15.78 19.18
N SER A 62 9.15 16.14 20.35
CA SER A 62 10.07 15.31 21.13
C SER A 62 9.42 14.07 21.76
N ASN A 63 8.08 14.04 21.92
CA ASN A 63 7.37 12.94 22.59
C ASN A 63 6.67 11.96 21.62
N MET A 64 6.78 12.19 20.30
CA MET A 64 6.08 11.37 19.31
C MET A 64 6.61 9.93 19.28
N ALA A 65 7.92 9.73 19.41
CA ALA A 65 8.53 8.40 19.44
C ALA A 65 8.05 7.60 20.66
N ASP A 66 8.01 8.23 21.84
CA ASP A 66 7.53 7.60 23.07
C ASP A 66 6.05 7.23 22.98
N LEU A 67 5.25 8.06 22.30
CA LEU A 67 3.83 7.79 22.06
C LEU A 67 3.64 6.59 21.13
N LEU A 68 4.38 6.54 20.02
CA LEU A 68 4.34 5.41 19.10
C LEU A 68 4.82 4.11 19.76
N ASP A 69 5.79 4.19 20.68
CA ASP A 69 6.24 3.01 21.43
C ASP A 69 5.24 2.56 22.50
N ALA A 70 4.57 3.50 23.16
CA ALA A 70 3.54 3.21 24.15
C ALA A 70 2.27 2.61 23.52
N ALA A 71 1.89 3.04 22.31
CA ALA A 71 0.65 2.65 21.68
C ALA A 71 0.72 1.26 21.05
N THR A 72 -0.26 0.42 21.40
CA THR A 72 -0.44 -0.90 20.81
C THR A 72 -1.77 -0.95 20.06
N PHE A 73 -1.78 -1.51 18.86
CA PHE A 73 -2.96 -1.62 17.99
C PHE A 73 -3.34 -3.09 17.78
N HIS A 74 -4.64 -3.38 17.86
CA HIS A 74 -5.19 -4.70 17.59
C HIS A 74 -5.43 -4.90 16.10
N ARG A 75 -4.77 -5.90 15.49
CA ARG A 75 -5.02 -6.30 14.10
C ARG A 75 -5.37 -7.78 13.99
N PRO A 76 -6.01 -8.20 12.88
CA PRO A 76 -6.13 -9.62 12.55
C PRO A 76 -4.74 -10.27 12.54
N GLY A 77 -4.53 -11.28 13.38
CA GLY A 77 -3.22 -11.94 13.55
C GLY A 77 -2.36 -11.44 14.71
N GLY A 78 -2.84 -10.50 15.54
CA GLY A 78 -2.21 -10.16 16.82
C GLY A 78 -2.07 -8.65 17.05
N ALA A 79 -1.59 -8.28 18.23
CA ALA A 79 -1.33 -6.89 18.58
C ALA A 79 0.03 -6.42 18.04
N ILE A 80 0.11 -5.18 17.54
CA ILE A 80 1.36 -4.55 17.09
C ILE A 80 1.61 -3.24 17.82
N ARG A 81 2.87 -2.97 18.15
CA ARG A 81 3.28 -1.64 18.62
C ARG A 81 3.41 -0.68 17.44
N LEU A 82 2.93 0.56 17.60
CA LEU A 82 3.03 1.54 16.52
C LEU A 82 4.48 1.92 16.20
N SER A 83 5.41 1.79 17.15
CA SER A 83 6.85 1.98 16.92
C SER A 83 7.45 1.01 15.89
N SER A 84 6.81 -0.14 15.65
CA SER A 84 7.21 -1.10 14.62
C SER A 84 6.76 -0.72 13.20
N ILE A 85 5.85 0.25 13.09
CA ILE A 85 5.33 0.73 11.82
C ILE A 85 6.32 1.73 11.24
N THR A 86 6.71 1.49 9.99
CA THR A 86 7.65 2.35 9.26
C THR A 86 7.10 2.80 7.92
N TYR A 87 5.98 2.22 7.47
CA TYR A 87 5.42 2.45 6.15
C TYR A 87 3.94 2.80 6.19
N PHE A 88 3.52 3.62 5.22
CA PHE A 88 2.11 3.88 4.90
C PHE A 88 1.85 3.78 3.40
N VAL A 89 0.64 3.44 2.99
CA VAL A 89 0.24 3.48 1.57
C VAL A 89 -0.49 4.78 1.28
N ASP A 90 -0.17 5.44 0.15
CA ASP A 90 -0.97 6.55 -0.35
C ASP A 90 -2.39 6.03 -0.68
N PRO A 91 -3.44 6.50 0.03
CA PRO A 91 -4.79 5.99 -0.14
C PRO A 91 -5.41 6.34 -1.50
N LYS A 92 -4.88 7.33 -2.22
CA LYS A 92 -5.38 7.80 -3.53
C LYS A 92 -4.68 7.16 -4.72
N VAL A 93 -3.49 6.60 -4.52
CA VAL A 93 -2.69 6.00 -5.59
C VAL A 93 -2.68 4.49 -5.47
N LEU A 94 -1.82 3.94 -4.61
CA LEU A 94 -1.69 2.49 -4.47
C LEU A 94 -2.82 1.90 -3.60
N GLY A 95 -3.32 2.65 -2.61
CA GLY A 95 -4.33 2.18 -1.67
C GLY A 95 -5.67 1.80 -2.31
N LEU A 96 -6.01 2.39 -3.46
CA LEU A 96 -7.22 2.04 -4.22
C LEU A 96 -7.14 0.68 -4.91
N TYR A 97 -5.93 0.19 -5.17
CA TYR A 97 -5.70 -0.94 -6.06
C TYR A 97 -4.94 -2.10 -5.42
N ILE A 98 -4.33 -1.88 -4.26
CA ILE A 98 -3.60 -2.92 -3.54
C ILE A 98 -4.58 -3.97 -2.99
N PRO A 99 -4.38 -5.27 -3.27
CA PRO A 99 -5.22 -6.33 -2.71
C PRO A 99 -5.08 -6.39 -1.18
N ALA A 100 -6.17 -6.15 -0.45
CA ALA A 100 -6.18 -6.13 1.02
C ALA A 100 -6.06 -7.54 1.64
N ASP A 101 -6.41 -8.58 0.89
CA ASP A 101 -6.28 -9.99 1.23
C ASP A 101 -4.89 -10.56 0.89
N GLY A 102 -4.03 -9.80 0.21
CA GLY A 102 -2.68 -10.23 -0.14
C GLY A 102 -1.66 -10.04 0.99
N PRO A 103 -0.46 -10.62 0.87
CA PRO A 103 0.60 -10.42 1.84
C PRO A 103 1.09 -8.96 1.81
N LEU A 104 1.10 -8.35 3.00
CA LEU A 104 1.60 -7.00 3.23
C LEU A 104 2.65 -7.03 4.36
N PRO A 105 3.65 -6.15 4.34
CA PRO A 105 4.65 -6.09 5.40
C PRO A 105 4.01 -5.80 6.76
N LEU A 106 4.50 -6.44 7.82
CA LEU A 106 3.99 -6.20 9.17
C LEU A 106 4.25 -4.77 9.67
N SER A 107 5.25 -4.08 9.08
CA SER A 107 5.61 -2.68 9.35
C SER A 107 4.78 -1.67 8.56
N LEU A 108 3.80 -2.12 7.77
CA LEU A 108 2.85 -1.27 7.09
C LEU A 108 1.66 -0.98 8.01
N ILE A 109 1.30 0.30 8.15
CA ILE A 109 0.09 0.67 8.88
C ILE A 109 -1.15 0.12 8.16
N PRO A 110 -2.17 -0.39 8.88
CA PRO A 110 -3.36 -0.96 8.25
C PRO A 110 -4.01 0.00 7.26
N LEU A 111 -4.42 -0.53 6.11
CA LEU A 111 -5.08 0.25 5.06
C LEU A 111 -6.39 0.88 5.56
N SER A 112 -7.07 0.22 6.50
CA SER A 112 -8.25 0.74 7.19
C SER A 112 -7.98 2.02 7.97
N VAL A 113 -6.73 2.26 8.39
CA VAL A 113 -6.30 3.46 9.10
C VAL A 113 -5.74 4.49 8.12
N SER A 114 -4.87 4.08 7.19
CA SER A 114 -4.25 4.99 6.20
C SER A 114 -5.26 5.82 5.42
N LYS A 115 -6.42 5.25 5.08
CA LYS A 115 -7.48 5.93 4.32
C LYS A 115 -8.05 7.19 4.99
N HIS A 116 -7.83 7.38 6.29
CA HIS A 116 -8.35 8.52 7.05
C HIS A 116 -7.43 9.74 7.07
N PHE A 117 -6.23 9.64 6.47
CA PHE A 117 -5.17 10.63 6.53
C PHE A 117 -4.61 10.95 5.14
N GLY A 118 -4.05 12.14 4.98
CA GLY A 118 -3.21 12.50 3.84
C GLY A 118 -1.77 12.01 3.99
N CYS A 119 -1.05 11.86 2.87
CA CYS A 119 0.35 11.43 2.87
C CYS A 119 1.26 12.36 3.69
N ALA A 120 1.02 13.68 3.63
CA ALA A 120 1.78 14.65 4.41
C ALA A 120 1.56 14.49 5.93
N GLU A 121 0.34 14.14 6.34
CA GLU A 121 0.00 13.89 7.75
C GLU A 121 0.69 12.62 8.25
N LEU A 122 0.63 11.52 7.47
CA LEU A 122 1.27 10.25 7.81
C LEU A 122 2.81 10.37 7.84
N ALA A 123 3.39 11.20 6.97
CA ALA A 123 4.82 11.47 6.95
C ALA A 123 5.31 12.19 8.22
N THR A 124 4.44 12.89 8.97
CA THR A 124 4.84 13.56 10.22
C THR A 124 5.28 12.59 11.32
N PHE A 125 4.86 11.32 11.23
CA PHE A 125 5.27 10.26 12.14
C PHE A 125 6.63 9.63 11.76
N GLY A 126 7.31 10.15 10.74
CA GLY A 126 8.56 9.59 10.23
C GLY A 126 8.38 8.33 9.38
N TRP A 127 7.14 7.96 9.07
CA TRP A 127 6.84 6.84 8.18
C TRP A 127 7.14 7.20 6.73
N LYS A 128 7.51 6.18 5.95
CA LYS A 128 7.81 6.31 4.52
C LYS A 128 6.65 5.79 3.69
N GLU A 129 6.47 6.36 2.51
CA GLU A 129 5.48 5.84 1.57
C GLU A 129 5.88 4.44 1.06
N PHE A 130 4.92 3.53 1.09
CA PHE A 130 5.01 2.19 0.55
C PHE A 130 4.54 2.21 -0.90
N THR A 131 5.51 2.21 -1.81
CA THR A 131 5.25 2.33 -3.24
C THR A 131 4.92 0.99 -3.90
N ILE A 132 4.42 1.03 -5.14
CA ILE A 132 4.22 -0.18 -5.95
C ILE A 132 5.50 -1.00 -6.09
N THR A 133 6.66 -0.33 -6.22
CA THR A 133 7.95 -1.01 -6.33
C THR A 133 8.31 -1.70 -5.02
N SER A 134 8.11 -1.05 -3.88
CA SER A 134 8.32 -1.65 -2.56
C SER A 134 7.40 -2.86 -2.34
N TRP A 135 6.17 -2.80 -2.84
CA TRP A 135 5.24 -3.91 -2.81
C TRP A 135 5.70 -5.08 -3.68
N LEU A 136 6.07 -4.85 -4.94
CA LEU A 136 6.61 -5.89 -5.81
C LEU A 136 7.89 -6.55 -5.23
N GLN A 137 8.76 -5.74 -4.61
CA GLN A 137 9.94 -6.24 -3.91
C GLN A 137 9.55 -7.12 -2.73
N HIS A 138 8.57 -6.71 -1.92
CA HIS A 138 8.07 -7.49 -0.80
C HIS A 138 7.48 -8.84 -1.26
N LEU A 139 6.63 -8.81 -2.30
CA LEU A 139 6.05 -10.02 -2.89
C LEU A 139 7.11 -10.97 -3.46
N SER A 140 8.25 -10.43 -3.91
CA SER A 140 9.36 -11.18 -4.48
C SER A 140 10.30 -11.82 -3.45
N ARG A 141 10.06 -11.60 -2.16
CA ARG A 141 10.93 -12.18 -1.14
C ARG A 141 10.63 -13.68 -0.96
N PRO A 142 11.65 -14.53 -0.81
CA PRO A 142 11.43 -15.98 -0.67
C PRO A 142 10.53 -16.37 0.50
N ASP A 143 10.61 -15.64 1.63
CA ASP A 143 9.77 -15.86 2.82
C ASP A 143 8.29 -15.57 2.53
N VAL A 144 7.98 -14.60 1.67
CA VAL A 144 6.61 -14.26 1.30
C VAL A 144 6.06 -15.24 0.26
N MET A 145 6.86 -15.58 -0.76
CA MET A 145 6.44 -16.49 -1.83
C MET A 145 6.21 -17.92 -1.31
N SER A 146 7.05 -18.40 -0.39
CA SER A 146 6.95 -19.76 0.15
C SER A 146 5.94 -19.93 1.28
N ALA A 147 5.42 -18.84 1.84
CA ALA A 147 4.47 -18.91 2.97
C ALA A 147 3.12 -19.51 2.54
N ASP A 148 2.63 -19.16 1.35
CA ASP A 148 1.38 -19.68 0.79
C ASP A 148 1.43 -19.59 -0.74
N GLU A 149 1.35 -20.75 -1.42
CA GLU A 149 1.42 -20.85 -2.87
C GLU A 149 0.36 -19.98 -3.58
N LYS A 150 -0.79 -19.73 -2.94
CA LYS A 150 -1.83 -18.88 -3.52
C LYS A 150 -1.38 -17.43 -3.71
N TYR A 151 -0.37 -16.98 -2.94
CA TYR A 151 0.22 -15.63 -3.02
C TYR A 151 1.61 -15.62 -3.65
N ASP A 152 2.07 -16.76 -4.20
CA ASP A 152 3.24 -16.80 -5.06
C ASP A 152 2.85 -16.37 -6.48
N PHE A 153 3.22 -15.15 -6.87
CA PHE A 153 2.88 -14.61 -8.19
C PHE A 153 3.66 -15.28 -9.34
N THR A 154 4.56 -16.21 -9.02
CA THR A 154 5.29 -17.02 -10.00
C THR A 154 4.69 -18.42 -10.21
N ARG A 155 3.68 -18.78 -9.39
CA ARG A 155 3.01 -20.08 -9.43
C ARG A 155 1.50 -19.96 -9.57
N SER A 156 0.90 -18.97 -8.91
CA SER A 156 -0.53 -18.70 -8.92
C SER A 156 -0.90 -17.73 -10.06
N VAL A 157 -1.60 -18.23 -11.07
CA VAL A 157 -2.06 -17.43 -12.23
C VAL A 157 -3.00 -16.31 -11.78
N ASP A 158 -3.94 -16.61 -10.88
CA ASP A 158 -4.87 -15.63 -10.32
C ASP A 158 -4.16 -14.49 -9.59
N TRP A 159 -3.17 -14.83 -8.76
CA TRP A 159 -2.43 -13.82 -8.03
C TRP A 159 -1.52 -13.00 -8.93
N ALA A 160 -0.82 -13.63 -9.88
CA ALA A 160 -0.03 -12.94 -10.90
C ALA A 160 -0.88 -11.91 -11.68
N SER A 161 -2.08 -12.31 -12.12
CA SER A 161 -3.05 -11.43 -12.79
C SER A 161 -3.42 -10.22 -11.93
N ARG A 162 -3.65 -10.42 -10.63
CA ARG A 162 -3.98 -9.33 -9.69
C ARG A 162 -2.81 -8.38 -9.50
N VAL A 163 -1.61 -8.91 -9.30
CA VAL A 163 -0.37 -8.12 -9.15
C VAL A 163 -0.11 -7.26 -10.38
N LEU A 164 -0.18 -7.86 -11.58
CA LEU A 164 -0.01 -7.12 -12.84
C LEU A 164 -1.09 -6.06 -13.04
N ARG A 165 -2.35 -6.37 -12.73
CA ARG A 165 -3.45 -5.40 -12.84
C ARG A 165 -3.22 -4.21 -11.91
N THR A 166 -2.79 -4.44 -10.66
CA THR A 166 -2.47 -3.37 -9.72
C THR A 166 -1.31 -2.51 -10.24
N LEU A 167 -0.24 -3.13 -10.77
CA LEU A 167 0.88 -2.40 -11.39
C LEU A 167 0.41 -1.54 -12.58
N CYS A 168 -0.40 -2.10 -13.48
CA CYS A 168 -0.86 -1.42 -14.68
C CYS A 168 -1.79 -0.23 -14.36
N ARG A 169 -2.62 -0.34 -13.31
CA ARG A 169 -3.52 0.75 -12.88
C ARG A 169 -2.78 1.98 -12.38
N VAL A 170 -1.63 1.80 -11.73
CA VAL A 170 -0.81 2.93 -11.24
C VAL A 170 0.26 3.36 -12.26
N TRP A 171 0.45 2.61 -13.34
CA TRP A 171 1.58 2.74 -14.26
C TRP A 171 1.79 4.15 -14.85
N SER A 172 0.70 4.81 -15.22
CA SER A 172 0.73 6.17 -15.81
C SER A 172 1.26 7.21 -14.83
N GLN A 173 1.10 6.98 -13.52
CA GLN A 173 1.50 7.89 -12.45
C GLN A 173 2.94 7.65 -11.97
N LEU A 174 3.56 6.54 -12.36
CA LEU A 174 4.92 6.20 -11.95
C LEU A 174 5.97 7.04 -12.67
N SER A 175 7.01 7.44 -11.94
CA SER A 175 8.23 7.98 -12.53
C SER A 175 8.98 6.90 -13.33
N GLU A 176 9.86 7.34 -14.23
CA GLU A 176 10.67 6.42 -15.05
C GLU A 176 11.56 5.50 -14.19
N ASP A 177 12.16 6.03 -13.13
CA ASP A 177 12.96 5.25 -12.17
C ASP A 177 12.12 4.14 -11.50
N MET A 178 10.89 4.46 -11.07
CA MET A 178 9.98 3.46 -10.48
C MET A 178 9.55 2.40 -11.49
N ARG A 179 9.32 2.80 -12.76
CA ARG A 179 9.01 1.84 -13.84
C ARG A 179 10.19 0.90 -14.09
N ASN A 180 11.41 1.41 -14.13
CA ASN A 180 12.63 0.62 -14.32
C ASN A 180 12.86 -0.35 -13.15
N LYS A 181 12.72 0.11 -11.90
CA LYS A 181 12.83 -0.76 -10.73
C LYS A 181 11.75 -1.85 -10.72
N SER A 182 10.52 -1.51 -11.08
CA SER A 182 9.41 -2.48 -11.15
C SER A 182 9.66 -3.53 -12.24
N ARG A 183 10.21 -3.13 -13.39
CA ARG A 183 10.68 -4.05 -14.44
C ARG A 183 11.75 -4.99 -13.91
N GLU A 184 12.79 -4.48 -13.25
CA GLU A 184 13.89 -5.30 -12.76
C GLU A 184 13.42 -6.35 -11.73
N VAL A 185 12.42 -5.99 -10.90
CA VAL A 185 11.83 -6.94 -9.96
C VAL A 185 11.12 -8.10 -10.68
N LEU A 186 10.42 -7.85 -11.79
CA LEU A 186 9.68 -8.87 -12.53
C LEU A 186 10.53 -9.63 -13.56
N ARG A 187 11.69 -9.08 -13.90
CA ARG A 187 12.61 -9.63 -14.90
C ARG A 187 12.92 -11.10 -14.63
N ASN A 188 12.89 -11.93 -15.67
CA ASN A 188 13.17 -13.37 -15.61
C ASN A 188 12.26 -14.21 -14.69
N LYS A 189 11.22 -13.64 -14.06
CA LYS A 189 10.28 -14.40 -13.22
C LYS A 189 9.08 -14.83 -14.05
N PRO A 190 8.58 -16.08 -13.92
CA PRO A 190 7.38 -16.51 -14.64
C PRO A 190 6.14 -15.88 -14.01
N CYS A 191 5.84 -14.63 -14.36
CA CYS A 191 4.76 -13.85 -13.74
C CYS A 191 3.70 -13.36 -14.73
N ILE A 192 3.84 -13.67 -16.02
CA ILE A 192 2.89 -13.26 -17.06
C ILE A 192 1.91 -14.40 -17.33
N PRO A 193 0.60 -14.20 -17.10
CA PRO A 193 -0.44 -15.15 -17.51
C PRO A 193 -0.49 -15.28 -19.03
N THR A 194 -0.24 -16.49 -19.54
CA THR A 194 -0.29 -16.80 -20.97
C THR A 194 -1.11 -18.06 -21.25
N SER A 195 -1.37 -18.35 -22.53
CA SER A 195 -1.95 -19.60 -23.01
C SER A 195 -1.19 -20.86 -22.54
N LYS A 196 0.09 -20.73 -22.20
CA LYS A 196 0.96 -21.82 -21.70
C LYS A 196 1.19 -21.77 -20.19
N GLY A 197 0.34 -21.06 -19.45
CA GLY A 197 0.53 -20.79 -18.03
C GLY A 197 1.43 -19.57 -17.79
N LEU A 198 2.13 -19.55 -16.65
CA LEU A 198 2.97 -18.43 -16.28
C LEU A 198 4.32 -18.45 -17.01
N CYS A 199 4.62 -17.39 -17.72
CA CYS A 199 5.87 -17.20 -18.46
C CYS A 199 6.58 -15.92 -18.03
N SER A 200 7.88 -15.81 -18.33
CA SER A 200 8.63 -14.58 -18.05
C SER A 200 8.18 -13.43 -18.96
N PRO A 201 8.34 -12.16 -18.54
CA PRO A 201 8.06 -11.01 -19.40
C PRO A 201 8.69 -11.16 -20.79
N GLU A 202 9.98 -11.48 -20.84
CA GLU A 202 10.74 -11.61 -22.09
C GLU A 202 10.37 -12.85 -22.91
N GLY A 203 9.78 -13.87 -22.29
CA GLY A 203 9.30 -15.07 -22.95
C GLY A 203 7.88 -14.95 -23.49
N SER A 204 7.14 -13.89 -23.12
CA SER A 204 5.71 -13.76 -23.38
C SER A 204 5.42 -12.79 -24.53
N TYR A 205 4.27 -12.97 -25.19
CA TYR A 205 3.85 -12.17 -26.33
C TYR A 205 2.48 -11.52 -26.11
N LEU A 206 2.34 -10.25 -26.47
CA LEU A 206 1.03 -9.60 -26.51
C LEU A 206 0.17 -10.17 -27.65
N PRO A 207 -1.16 -10.26 -27.45
CA PRO A 207 -2.06 -10.67 -28.52
C PRO A 207 -2.03 -9.64 -29.65
N ILE A 208 -1.67 -10.10 -30.86
CA ILE A 208 -1.75 -9.30 -32.09
C ILE A 208 -2.99 -9.78 -32.83
N ALA A 209 -3.96 -8.88 -33.03
CA ALA A 209 -5.27 -9.21 -33.59
C ALA A 209 -5.22 -9.79 -35.01
N ASP A 210 -4.18 -9.46 -35.79
CA ASP A 210 -4.20 -9.67 -37.25
C ASP A 210 -3.19 -10.71 -37.77
N ASN A 211 -2.51 -11.46 -36.89
CA ASN A 211 -1.38 -12.27 -37.32
C ASN A 211 -1.59 -13.77 -37.07
N ALA A 212 -2.22 -14.44 -38.04
CA ALA A 212 -2.47 -15.89 -38.06
C ALA A 212 -1.20 -16.72 -37.79
N LEU A 213 -0.02 -16.18 -38.08
CA LEU A 213 1.28 -16.79 -37.80
C LEU A 213 1.50 -17.12 -36.32
N PHE A 214 0.94 -16.33 -35.39
CA PHE A 214 1.08 -16.58 -33.95
C PHE A 214 0.34 -17.84 -33.49
N TYR A 215 -0.78 -18.16 -34.13
CA TYR A 215 -1.57 -19.35 -33.80
C TYR A 215 -0.87 -20.64 -34.26
N HIS A 216 -0.04 -20.57 -35.30
CA HIS A 216 0.73 -21.72 -35.80
C HIS A 216 2.05 -21.96 -35.05
N LEU A 217 2.58 -20.95 -34.36
CA LEU A 217 3.91 -21.00 -33.72
C LEU A 217 3.89 -21.45 -32.25
N ASP A 218 2.73 -21.88 -31.73
CA ASP A 218 2.56 -22.36 -30.35
C ASP A 218 3.27 -21.46 -29.31
N LEU A 219 3.01 -20.15 -29.38
CA LEU A 219 3.68 -19.16 -28.54
C LEU A 219 2.92 -18.92 -27.22
N PRO A 220 3.62 -18.55 -26.14
CA PRO A 220 3.00 -18.11 -24.89
C PRO A 220 2.41 -16.71 -25.06
N ILE A 221 1.17 -16.66 -25.55
CA ILE A 221 0.43 -15.42 -25.79
C ILE A 221 -0.31 -15.05 -24.53
N VAL A 222 -0.25 -13.78 -24.12
CA VAL A 222 -1.05 -13.26 -23.01
C VAL A 222 -2.53 -13.50 -23.33
N SER A 223 -3.17 -14.42 -22.61
CA SER A 223 -4.50 -14.92 -22.95
C SER A 223 -5.57 -14.33 -22.02
N ARG A 224 -6.70 -13.95 -22.62
CA ARG A 224 -7.92 -13.54 -21.91
C ARG A 224 -8.51 -14.66 -21.05
N ASP A 225 -8.30 -15.92 -21.46
CA ASP A 225 -8.86 -17.10 -20.77
C ASP A 225 -8.28 -17.27 -19.36
N SER A 226 -7.14 -16.64 -19.08
CA SER A 226 -6.53 -16.55 -17.75
C SER A 226 -7.17 -15.49 -16.83
N GLY A 227 -8.28 -14.87 -17.24
CA GLY A 227 -8.95 -13.79 -16.50
C GLY A 227 -8.24 -12.43 -16.58
N PHE A 228 -7.23 -12.31 -17.44
CA PHE A 228 -6.37 -11.14 -17.61
C PHE A 228 -6.67 -10.41 -18.93
N GLU A 229 -7.71 -9.56 -18.94
CA GLU A 229 -8.04 -8.71 -20.08
C GLU A 229 -7.07 -7.55 -20.23
N VAL A 230 -6.41 -7.44 -21.37
CA VAL A 230 -5.38 -6.44 -21.63
C VAL A 230 -5.95 -5.25 -22.43
N ASP A 231 -6.20 -4.13 -21.75
CA ASP A 231 -6.49 -2.84 -22.39
C ASP A 231 -5.22 -2.18 -22.99
N GLU A 232 -5.38 -1.10 -23.76
CA GLU A 232 -4.25 -0.37 -24.38
C GLU A 232 -3.26 0.25 -23.38
N GLY A 233 -3.72 0.62 -22.18
CA GLY A 233 -2.85 1.09 -21.10
C GLY A 233 -1.98 -0.05 -20.57
N MET A 234 -2.59 -1.21 -20.36
CA MET A 234 -1.93 -2.43 -19.92
C MET A 234 -0.93 -2.93 -20.98
N LYS A 235 -1.26 -2.87 -22.28
CA LYS A 235 -0.30 -3.19 -23.36
C LYS A 235 0.96 -2.33 -23.30
N ARG A 236 0.85 -1.05 -22.94
CA ARG A 236 2.02 -0.16 -22.77
C ARG A 236 2.86 -0.56 -21.56
N CYS A 237 2.22 -0.86 -20.43
CA CYS A 237 2.92 -1.35 -19.24
C CYS A 237 3.62 -2.69 -19.50
N LEU A 238 2.89 -3.67 -20.01
CA LEU A 238 3.41 -5.02 -20.31
C LEU A 238 4.59 -4.99 -21.28
N SER A 239 4.51 -4.16 -22.33
CA SER A 239 5.65 -4.03 -23.24
C SER A 239 6.86 -3.36 -22.60
N PHE A 240 6.66 -2.41 -21.70
CA PHE A 240 7.78 -1.79 -20.99
C PHE A 240 8.49 -2.79 -20.08
N ILE A 241 7.75 -3.65 -19.38
CA ILE A 241 8.34 -4.66 -18.49
C ILE A 241 8.99 -5.83 -19.24
N GLY A 242 8.78 -5.96 -20.57
CA GLY A 242 9.49 -6.90 -21.43
C GLY A 242 8.63 -7.80 -22.31
N VAL A 243 7.29 -7.71 -22.21
CA VAL A 243 6.37 -8.53 -23.03
C VAL A 243 6.46 -8.12 -24.50
N ARG A 244 6.75 -9.07 -25.37
CA ARG A 244 7.06 -8.82 -26.78
C ARG A 244 5.81 -8.44 -27.58
N ARG A 245 5.97 -7.48 -28.48
CA ARG A 245 4.94 -7.06 -29.47
C ARG A 245 5.11 -7.68 -30.84
N SER A 246 6.26 -8.29 -31.10
CA SER A 246 6.60 -8.82 -32.42
C SER A 246 7.29 -10.17 -32.28
N LEU A 247 7.14 -10.99 -33.31
CA LEU A 247 7.90 -12.23 -33.43
C LEU A 247 9.38 -11.91 -33.63
N PRO A 248 10.30 -12.71 -33.06
CA PRO A 248 11.69 -12.65 -33.44
C PRO A 248 11.81 -12.86 -34.94
N ILE A 249 12.62 -12.03 -35.59
CA ILE A 249 12.83 -12.01 -37.04
C ILE A 249 13.21 -13.41 -37.60
N GLN A 250 13.85 -14.25 -36.79
CA GLN A 250 14.19 -15.63 -37.13
C GLN A 250 12.97 -16.48 -37.52
N PHE A 251 11.81 -16.26 -36.90
CA PHE A 251 10.57 -16.97 -37.24
C PHE A 251 9.91 -16.45 -38.52
N LEU A 252 10.29 -15.26 -39.00
CA LEU A 252 9.80 -14.72 -40.27
C LEU A 252 10.55 -15.30 -41.48
N PHE A 253 11.73 -15.89 -41.27
CA PHE A 253 12.61 -16.37 -42.35
C PHE A 253 12.71 -17.90 -42.47
N HIS A 254 12.12 -18.67 -41.55
CA HIS A 254 11.98 -20.13 -41.68
C HIS A 254 10.71 -20.53 -42.46
N GLN A 255 10.47 -19.84 -43.57
CA GLN A 255 9.49 -20.23 -44.59
C GLN A 255 10.18 -20.94 -45.75
#